data_AF-A0A7V9KYI6-F1
#
_entry.id   AF-A0A7V9KYI6-F1
#
_cell.length_a   1.000
_cell.length_b   1.000
_cell.length_c   1.000
_cell.angle_alpha   90.00
_cell.angle_beta   90.00
_cell.angle_gamma   90.00
#
_symmetry.space_group_name_H-M   'P 1'
#
loop_
_entity.id
_entity.type
_entity.pdbx_description
1 polymer ?
#
loop_
_entity_poly.entity_id
_entity_poly.type
_entity_poly.pdbx_seq_one_letter_code
_entity_poly.pdbx_strand_id
1 'polypeptide(L)'
;MKQRTAHPYRDLDVIDARGPRFNQATIGILALASFATGWWPLLAILAAQLAVGLVFGRRYCLPCLVYFELVQPRFGEGPLEDARPPRFANILGAVVLGAASLAHVIGLSTIGWALGLLVAGLALLAAVTGICIGCELYRLSAHRRGIRSHRLDEVELSELGVAPDGDMVVQFTHPLCTDCRTLEKRLRSEGRRVVTVDVSKRPELARKYGVALVPTAVAVRAGGR
;
A
#
# COMPACT_ATOMS: atom_id res chain seq x y z
N MET A 1 16.17 19.46 -5.55
CA MET A 1 15.60 18.10 -5.36
C MET A 1 14.31 18.26 -4.56
N LYS A 2 13.13 17.86 -5.09
CA LYS A 2 11.89 17.93 -4.29
C LYS A 2 12.09 17.07 -3.04
N GLN A 3 11.90 17.67 -1.86
CA GLN A 3 12.03 16.96 -0.58
C GLN A 3 11.02 15.81 -0.56
N ARG A 4 11.48 14.59 -0.31
CA ARG A 4 10.61 13.43 -0.09
C ARG A 4 9.88 13.64 1.24
N THR A 5 8.58 13.37 1.30
CA THR A 5 7.84 13.44 2.56
C THR A 5 8.06 12.18 3.40
N ALA A 6 8.25 11.01 2.76
CA ALA A 6 8.60 9.75 3.41
C ALA A 6 9.97 9.24 2.93
N HIS A 7 10.81 8.80 3.85
CA HIS A 7 12.08 8.18 3.55
C HIS A 7 11.88 6.71 3.12
N PRO A 8 12.30 6.32 1.91
CA PRO A 8 11.92 5.03 1.31
C PRO A 8 12.42 3.79 2.07
N TYR A 9 13.46 3.94 2.89
CA TYR A 9 14.07 2.84 3.65
C TYR A 9 13.91 2.95 5.17
N ARG A 10 13.26 4.01 5.66
CA ARG A 10 13.04 4.23 7.10
C ARG A 10 11.55 4.23 7.43
N ASP A 11 10.74 4.87 6.59
CA ASP A 11 9.29 4.91 6.73
C ASP A 11 8.66 3.71 6.00
N LEU A 12 8.75 2.53 6.62
CA LEU A 12 8.41 1.26 5.96
C LEU A 12 6.91 0.97 5.88
N ASP A 13 6.10 1.64 6.69
CA ASP A 13 4.64 1.49 6.70
C ASP A 13 3.96 2.16 5.50
N VAL A 14 4.64 3.12 4.87
CA VAL A 14 4.15 3.81 3.68
C VAL A 14 5.07 3.62 2.49
N ILE A 15 4.51 3.79 1.30
CA ILE A 15 5.25 3.73 0.05
C ILE A 15 4.62 4.65 -0.98
N ASP A 16 5.44 5.23 -1.84
CA ASP A 16 4.96 5.90 -3.04
C ASP A 16 4.25 4.88 -3.93
N ALA A 17 2.97 5.12 -4.25
CA ALA A 17 2.10 4.20 -5.00
C ALA A 17 2.65 3.84 -6.39
N ARG A 18 3.54 4.65 -6.96
CA ARG A 18 4.22 4.36 -8.23
C ARG A 18 5.35 3.31 -8.08
N GLY A 19 5.91 3.16 -6.88
CA GLY A 19 6.98 2.20 -6.59
C GLY A 19 6.53 0.73 -6.75
N PRO A 20 5.44 0.30 -6.10
CA PRO A 20 4.86 -1.02 -6.35
C PRO A 20 4.52 -1.25 -7.83
N ARG A 21 3.95 -0.26 -8.52
CA ARG A 21 3.62 -0.37 -9.95
C ARG A 21 4.85 -0.58 -10.81
N PHE A 22 5.95 0.12 -10.51
CA PHE A 22 7.23 -0.08 -11.18
C PHE A 22 7.79 -1.49 -10.96
N ASN A 23 7.68 -2.00 -9.72
CA ASN A 23 8.06 -3.38 -9.41
C ASN A 23 7.20 -4.38 -10.20
N GLN A 24 5.88 -4.19 -10.23
CA GLN A 24 4.96 -5.05 -11.00
C GLN A 24 5.25 -5.02 -12.51
N ALA A 25 5.53 -3.83 -13.07
CA ALA A 25 5.94 -3.71 -14.47
C ALA A 25 7.21 -4.53 -14.74
N THR A 26 8.22 -4.41 -13.86
CA THR A 26 9.48 -5.12 -14.01
C THR A 26 9.30 -6.63 -13.92
N ILE A 27 8.59 -7.13 -12.90
CA ILE A 27 8.31 -8.57 -12.75
C ILE A 27 7.50 -9.10 -13.93
N GLY A 28 6.45 -8.38 -14.34
CA GLY A 28 5.58 -8.80 -15.43
C GLY A 28 6.30 -8.87 -16.77
N ILE A 29 7.10 -7.85 -17.12
CA ILE A 29 7.90 -7.81 -18.35
C ILE A 29 8.93 -8.95 -18.35
N LEU A 30 9.65 -9.15 -17.24
CA LEU A 30 10.68 -10.19 -17.17
C LEU A 30 10.06 -11.60 -17.19
N ALA A 31 8.89 -11.80 -16.59
CA ALA A 31 8.16 -13.07 -16.68
C ALA A 31 7.67 -13.35 -18.11
N LEU A 32 7.16 -12.33 -18.83
CA LEU A 32 6.85 -12.47 -20.25
C LEU A 32 8.10 -12.76 -21.09
N ALA A 33 9.21 -12.09 -20.83
CA ALA A 33 10.48 -12.32 -21.52
C ALA A 33 10.99 -13.75 -21.27
N SER A 34 10.85 -14.27 -20.04
CA SER A 34 11.15 -15.66 -19.70
C SER A 34 10.36 -16.62 -20.58
N PHE A 35 9.04 -16.41 -20.71
CA PHE A 35 8.18 -17.21 -21.58
C PHE A 35 8.58 -17.11 -23.05
N ALA A 36 8.77 -15.90 -23.58
CA ALA A 36 9.10 -15.65 -24.97
C ALA A 36 10.44 -16.27 -25.40
N THR A 37 11.41 -16.32 -24.48
CA THR A 37 12.74 -16.92 -24.71
C THR A 37 12.81 -18.40 -24.35
N GLY A 38 11.79 -18.94 -23.69
CA GLY A 38 11.79 -20.30 -23.14
C GLY A 38 12.72 -20.50 -21.93
N TRP A 39 13.36 -19.44 -21.43
CA TRP A 39 14.32 -19.54 -20.33
C TRP A 39 13.62 -19.46 -18.97
N TRP A 40 13.01 -20.58 -18.56
CA TRP A 40 12.27 -20.69 -17.30
C TRP A 40 13.06 -20.37 -16.02
N PRO A 41 14.41 -20.56 -15.93
CA PRO A 41 15.15 -20.19 -14.72
C PRO A 41 15.01 -18.73 -14.31
N LEU A 42 14.66 -17.85 -15.25
CA LEU A 42 14.33 -16.46 -14.95
C LEU A 42 13.13 -16.34 -13.99
N LEU A 43 12.12 -17.22 -14.07
CA LEU A 43 11.02 -17.23 -13.10
C LEU A 43 11.51 -17.48 -11.67
N ALA A 44 12.51 -18.36 -11.51
CA ALA A 44 13.11 -18.67 -10.21
C ALA A 44 13.91 -17.46 -9.67
N ILE A 45 14.63 -16.76 -10.55
CA ILE A 45 15.35 -15.52 -10.20
C ILE A 45 14.35 -14.45 -9.75
N LEU A 46 13.22 -14.27 -10.45
CA LEU A 46 12.19 -13.32 -10.06
C LEU A 46 11.56 -13.69 -8.71
N ALA A 47 11.26 -14.96 -8.47
CA ALA A 47 10.76 -15.45 -7.19
C ALA A 47 11.76 -15.15 -6.05
N ALA A 48 13.04 -15.46 -6.28
CA ALA A 48 14.11 -15.19 -5.33
C ALA A 48 14.27 -13.69 -5.05
N GLN A 49 14.22 -12.85 -6.08
CA GLN A 49 14.34 -11.40 -5.96
C GLN A 49 13.20 -10.79 -5.14
N LEU A 50 11.97 -11.29 -5.32
CA LEU A 50 10.84 -10.92 -4.48
C LEU A 50 11.02 -11.39 -3.03
N ALA A 51 11.44 -12.63 -2.83
CA ALA A 51 11.70 -13.18 -1.50
C ALA A 51 12.79 -12.40 -0.74
N VAL A 52 13.91 -12.09 -1.40
CA VAL A 52 15.00 -11.28 -0.85
C VAL A 52 14.50 -9.89 -0.43
N GLY A 53 13.73 -9.21 -1.29
CA GLY A 53 13.13 -7.91 -0.95
C GLY A 53 12.13 -7.98 0.21
N LEU A 54 11.40 -9.08 0.33
CA LEU A 54 10.43 -9.30 1.41
C LEU A 54 11.10 -9.55 2.77
N VAL A 55 12.18 -10.33 2.77
CA VAL A 55 12.91 -10.75 3.98
C VAL A 55 13.87 -9.67 4.46
N PHE A 56 14.70 -9.13 3.56
CA PHE A 56 15.76 -8.18 3.94
C PHE A 56 15.36 -6.71 3.77
N GLY A 57 14.16 -6.48 3.20
CA GLY A 57 13.56 -5.17 3.04
C GLY A 57 13.81 -4.50 1.69
N ARG A 58 13.16 -3.34 1.51
CA ARG A 58 13.05 -2.60 0.25
C ARG A 58 14.40 -2.25 -0.39
N ARG A 59 15.46 -2.11 0.42
CA ARG A 59 16.83 -1.84 -0.04
C ARG A 59 17.48 -2.99 -0.82
N TYR A 60 16.94 -4.21 -0.72
CA TYR A 60 17.40 -5.37 -1.50
C TYR A 60 16.45 -5.75 -2.63
N CYS A 61 15.37 -4.97 -2.83
CA CYS A 61 14.52 -5.08 -3.99
C CYS A 61 15.11 -4.25 -5.13
N LEU A 62 15.76 -4.89 -6.13
CA LEU A 62 16.43 -4.21 -7.24
C LEU A 62 15.50 -3.27 -8.02
N PRO A 63 14.27 -3.69 -8.42
CA PRO A 63 13.34 -2.76 -9.08
C PRO A 63 12.95 -1.59 -8.17
N CYS A 64 12.82 -1.83 -6.87
CA CYS A 64 12.53 -0.78 -5.89
C CYS A 64 13.69 0.22 -5.78
N LEU A 65 14.95 -0.25 -5.73
CA LEU A 65 16.13 0.62 -5.73
C LEU A 65 16.16 1.49 -6.98
N VAL A 66 15.94 0.91 -8.16
CA VAL A 66 15.87 1.66 -9.42
C VAL A 66 14.78 2.72 -9.34
N TYR A 67 13.59 2.37 -8.85
CA TYR A 67 12.53 3.35 -8.68
C TYR A 67 12.92 4.48 -7.72
N PHE A 68 13.33 4.17 -6.49
CA PHE A 68 13.57 5.19 -5.46
C PHE A 68 14.81 6.02 -5.73
N GLU A 69 15.89 5.43 -6.24
CA GLU A 69 17.16 6.14 -6.44
C GLU A 69 17.30 6.77 -7.83
N LEU A 70 16.62 6.24 -8.86
CA LEU A 70 16.76 6.76 -10.22
C LEU A 70 15.48 7.42 -10.73
N VAL A 71 14.30 6.82 -10.53
CA VAL A 71 13.05 7.31 -11.13
C VAL A 71 12.43 8.43 -10.28
N GLN A 72 12.13 8.15 -9.01
CA GLN A 72 11.44 9.08 -8.11
C GLN A 72 12.14 10.45 -7.98
N PRO A 73 13.48 10.56 -7.90
CA PRO A 73 14.14 11.87 -7.78
C PRO A 73 13.94 12.77 -9.01
N ARG A 74 13.68 12.18 -10.17
CA ARG A 74 13.45 12.90 -11.44
C ARG A 74 12.00 13.35 -11.61
N PHE A 75 11.03 12.54 -11.16
CA PHE A 75 9.60 12.81 -11.34
C PHE A 75 8.90 13.36 -10.08
N GLY A 76 9.58 13.34 -8.94
CA GLY A 76 9.01 13.67 -7.64
C GLY A 76 8.21 12.52 -7.01
N GLU A 77 7.95 12.65 -5.71
CA GLU A 77 7.16 11.70 -4.93
C GLU A 77 5.70 11.70 -5.40
N GLY A 78 5.16 10.50 -5.68
CA GLY A 78 3.75 10.29 -5.93
C GLY A 78 2.92 10.25 -4.64
N PRO A 79 1.62 9.95 -4.74
CA PRO A 79 0.78 9.72 -3.56
C PRO A 79 1.34 8.57 -2.71
N LEU A 80 1.40 8.79 -1.39
CA LEU A 80 1.78 7.76 -0.43
C LEU A 80 0.59 6.89 -0.08
N GLU A 81 0.79 5.57 -0.13
CA GLU A 81 -0.16 4.54 0.26
C GLU A 81 0.44 3.59 1.32
N ASP A 82 -0.40 2.79 1.96
CA ASP A 82 0.02 1.73 2.89
C ASP A 82 0.90 0.70 2.14
N ALA A 83 2.05 0.36 2.70
CA ALA A 83 2.98 -0.60 2.12
C ALA A 83 2.57 -2.07 2.32
N ARG A 84 1.65 -2.38 3.25
CA ARG A 84 1.25 -3.76 3.59
C ARG A 84 0.54 -4.48 2.44
N PRO A 85 -0.47 -3.91 1.74
CA PRO A 85 -1.12 -4.60 0.63
C PRO A 85 -0.14 -4.92 -0.52
N PRO A 86 0.72 -4.00 -1.00
CA PRO A 86 1.74 -4.33 -2.00
C PRO A 86 2.75 -5.38 -1.55
N ARG A 87 3.14 -5.40 -0.26
CA ARG A 87 4.00 -6.47 0.29
C ARG A 87 3.30 -7.83 0.24
N PHE A 88 2.02 -7.89 0.58
CA PHE A 88 1.24 -9.13 0.45
C PHE A 88 1.16 -9.60 -1.01
N ALA A 89 0.95 -8.68 -1.96
CA ALA A 89 0.98 -9.01 -3.39
C ALA A 89 2.34 -9.58 -3.83
N ASN A 90 3.45 -9.05 -3.33
CA ASN A 90 4.79 -9.59 -3.60
C ASN A 90 4.99 -10.99 -2.99
N ILE A 91 4.40 -11.29 -1.83
CA ILE A 91 4.42 -12.65 -1.25
C ILE A 91 3.73 -13.63 -2.19
N LEU A 92 2.51 -13.29 -2.66
CA LEU A 92 1.80 -14.11 -3.63
C LEU A 92 2.61 -14.31 -4.92
N GLY A 93 3.21 -13.24 -5.44
CA GLY A 93 4.10 -13.31 -6.60
C GLY A 93 5.28 -14.27 -6.39
N ALA A 94 5.97 -14.17 -5.24
CA ALA A 94 7.09 -15.03 -4.91
C ALA A 94 6.66 -16.52 -4.80
N VAL A 95 5.53 -16.79 -4.15
CA VAL A 95 4.99 -18.15 -4.00
C VAL A 95 4.60 -18.75 -5.35
N VAL A 96 3.87 -18.00 -6.18
CA VAL A 96 3.39 -18.51 -7.48
C VAL A 96 4.54 -18.70 -8.46
N LEU A 97 5.49 -17.75 -8.53
CA LEU A 97 6.69 -17.91 -9.36
C LEU A 97 7.61 -19.03 -8.85
N GLY A 98 7.70 -19.23 -7.54
CA GLY A 98 8.40 -20.36 -6.94
C GLY A 98 7.76 -21.70 -7.31
N ALA A 99 6.43 -21.79 -7.24
CA ALA A 99 5.67 -22.96 -7.68
C ALA A 99 5.82 -23.20 -9.20
N ALA A 100 5.80 -22.14 -10.01
CA ALA A 100 6.07 -22.21 -11.45
C ALA A 100 7.45 -22.79 -11.75
N SER A 101 8.46 -22.34 -11.01
CA SER A 101 9.84 -22.81 -11.13
C SER A 101 9.97 -24.28 -10.71
N LEU A 102 9.33 -24.66 -9.60
CA LEU A 102 9.31 -26.05 -9.15
C LEU A 102 8.62 -26.96 -10.18
N ALA A 103 7.52 -26.52 -10.78
CA ALA A 103 6.83 -27.27 -11.83
C ALA A 103 7.75 -27.53 -13.03
N HIS A 104 8.58 -26.56 -13.44
CA HIS A 104 9.60 -26.80 -14.47
C HIS A 104 10.66 -27.81 -14.04
N VAL A 105 11.16 -27.74 -12.80
CA VAL A 105 12.17 -28.68 -12.27
C VAL A 105 11.67 -30.12 -12.29
N ILE A 106 10.39 -30.35 -11.97
CA ILE A 106 9.78 -31.70 -11.97
C ILE A 106 9.18 -32.11 -13.32
N GLY A 107 9.43 -31.35 -14.39
CA GLY A 107 9.01 -31.69 -15.76
C GLY A 107 7.58 -31.27 -16.14
N LEU A 108 6.82 -30.62 -15.25
CA LEU A 108 5.47 -30.11 -15.49
C LEU A 108 5.49 -28.73 -16.18
N SER A 109 6.16 -28.65 -17.34
CA SER A 109 6.45 -27.37 -18.01
C SER A 109 5.22 -26.56 -18.39
N THR A 110 4.11 -27.21 -18.78
CA THR A 110 2.84 -26.52 -19.09
C THR A 110 2.29 -25.79 -17.88
N ILE A 111 2.36 -26.41 -16.69
CA ILE A 111 1.91 -25.80 -15.43
C ILE A 111 2.85 -24.65 -15.05
N GLY A 112 4.17 -24.86 -15.20
CA GLY A 112 5.18 -23.82 -14.95
C GLY A 112 4.91 -22.56 -15.76
N TRP A 113 4.72 -22.71 -17.08
CA TRP A 113 4.42 -21.57 -17.94
C TRP A 113 3.05 -20.95 -17.68
N ALA A 114 2.01 -21.75 -17.41
CA ALA A 114 0.70 -21.23 -17.06
C ALA A 114 0.74 -20.33 -15.81
N LEU A 115 1.44 -20.76 -14.76
CA LEU A 115 1.64 -19.97 -13.54
C LEU A 115 2.49 -18.72 -13.79
N GLY A 116 3.57 -18.84 -14.56
CA GLY A 116 4.42 -17.70 -14.94
C GLY A 116 3.66 -16.63 -15.72
N LEU A 117 2.87 -17.04 -16.72
CA LEU A 117 2.01 -16.15 -17.51
C LEU A 117 0.87 -15.54 -16.69
N LEU A 118 0.30 -16.29 -15.75
CA LEU A 118 -0.68 -15.76 -14.81
C LEU A 118 -0.09 -14.59 -14.00
N VAL A 119 1.10 -14.78 -13.42
CA VAL A 119 1.79 -13.71 -12.69
C VAL A 119 2.10 -12.54 -13.62
N ALA A 120 2.60 -12.82 -14.83
CA ALA A 120 2.92 -11.79 -15.80
C ALA A 120 1.69 -10.92 -16.15
N GLY A 121 0.56 -11.57 -16.46
CA GLY A 121 -0.69 -10.88 -16.78
C GLY A 121 -1.22 -10.03 -15.63
N LEU A 122 -1.24 -10.57 -14.41
CA LEU A 122 -1.71 -9.83 -13.23
C LEU A 122 -0.77 -8.66 -12.87
N ALA A 123 0.54 -8.85 -12.99
CA ALA A 123 1.52 -7.81 -12.70
C ALA A 123 1.43 -6.67 -13.72
N LEU A 124 1.30 -6.98 -15.01
CA LEU A 124 1.13 -5.98 -16.06
C LEU A 124 -0.21 -5.26 -15.97
N LEU A 125 -1.29 -5.97 -15.64
CA LEU A 125 -2.59 -5.36 -15.36
C LEU A 125 -2.45 -4.32 -14.24
N ALA A 126 -1.80 -4.69 -13.13
CA ALA A 126 -1.57 -3.78 -12.00
C ALA A 126 -0.66 -2.60 -12.38
N ALA A 127 0.35 -2.82 -13.22
CA ALA A 127 1.26 -1.77 -13.67
C ALA A 127 0.55 -0.71 -14.52
N VAL A 128 -0.35 -1.14 -15.42
CA VAL A 128 -1.04 -0.25 -16.37
C VAL A 128 -2.27 0.41 -15.74
N THR A 129 -3.07 -0.35 -14.99
CA THR A 129 -4.37 0.13 -14.47
C THR A 129 -4.29 0.65 -13.03
N GLY A 130 -3.26 0.25 -12.28
CA GLY A 130 -3.21 0.43 -10.83
C GLY A 130 -4.08 -0.56 -10.04
N ILE A 131 -4.82 -1.45 -10.70
CA ILE A 131 -5.65 -2.47 -10.05
C ILE A 131 -4.78 -3.69 -9.75
N CYS A 132 -4.40 -3.87 -8.48
CA CYS A 132 -3.63 -5.02 -8.02
C CYS A 132 -4.54 -6.01 -7.28
N ILE A 133 -4.78 -7.17 -7.90
CA ILE A 133 -5.63 -8.24 -7.31
C ILE A 133 -5.09 -8.69 -5.95
N GLY A 134 -3.76 -8.76 -5.76
CA GLY A 134 -3.16 -9.08 -4.47
C GLY A 134 -3.52 -8.05 -3.38
N CYS A 135 -3.50 -6.75 -3.71
CA CYS A 135 -3.90 -5.71 -2.78
C CYS A 135 -5.39 -5.80 -2.39
N GLU A 136 -6.26 -6.11 -3.36
CA GLU A 136 -7.69 -6.30 -3.10
C GLU A 136 -7.97 -7.54 -2.24
N LEU A 137 -7.26 -8.65 -2.48
CA LEU A 137 -7.32 -9.83 -1.62
C LEU A 137 -6.87 -9.51 -0.19
N TYR A 138 -5.82 -8.71 -0.03
CA TYR A 138 -5.38 -8.26 1.30
C TYR A 138 -6.48 -7.46 2.00
N ARG A 139 -7.06 -6.46 1.33
CA ARG A 139 -8.16 -5.63 1.88
C ARG A 139 -9.38 -6.46 2.23
N LEU A 140 -9.78 -7.39 1.36
CA LEU A 140 -10.89 -8.31 1.61
C LEU A 140 -10.61 -9.21 2.82
N SER A 141 -9.38 -9.71 2.95
CA SER A 141 -8.98 -10.53 4.11
C SER A 141 -8.98 -9.73 5.41
N ALA A 142 -8.50 -8.47 5.38
CA ALA A 142 -8.53 -7.57 6.52
C ALA A 142 -9.97 -7.28 6.95
N HIS A 143 -10.86 -7.03 6.00
CA HIS A 143 -12.28 -6.82 6.26
C HIS A 143 -12.94 -8.05 6.92
N ARG A 144 -12.64 -9.25 6.43
CA ARG A 144 -13.14 -10.52 7.01
C ARG A 144 -12.60 -10.81 8.40
N ARG A 145 -11.37 -10.37 8.72
CA ARG A 145 -10.76 -10.50 10.05
C ARG A 145 -11.31 -9.53 11.09
N GLY A 146 -12.36 -8.78 10.76
CA GLY A 146 -12.98 -7.85 11.69
C GLY A 146 -12.22 -6.54 11.85
N ILE A 147 -11.23 -6.24 10.98
CA ILE A 147 -10.66 -4.89 10.86
C ILE A 147 -11.71 -4.05 10.13
N ARG A 148 -12.77 -3.69 10.85
CA ARG A 148 -13.75 -2.69 10.46
C ARG A 148 -13.33 -1.40 11.14
N SER A 149 -13.37 -0.29 10.42
CA SER A 149 -13.56 1.00 11.10
C SER A 149 -14.86 0.85 11.88
N HIS A 150 -14.78 0.74 13.21
CA HIS A 150 -15.99 0.86 14.00
C HIS A 150 -16.62 2.20 13.59
N ARG A 151 -17.93 2.22 13.34
CA ARG A 151 -18.61 3.50 13.13
C ARG A 151 -18.41 4.24 14.44
N LEU A 152 -17.61 5.29 14.39
CA LEU A 152 -17.45 6.19 15.50
C LEU A 152 -18.75 6.98 15.54
N ASP A 153 -19.66 6.51 16.37
CA ASP A 153 -20.96 7.13 16.54
C ASP A 153 -20.84 8.42 17.37
N GLU A 154 -19.79 8.54 18.21
CA GLU A 154 -19.56 9.70 19.09
C GLU A 154 -18.06 9.90 19.39
N VAL A 155 -17.61 11.16 19.43
CA VAL A 155 -16.25 11.55 19.83
C VAL A 155 -16.35 12.71 20.82
N GLU A 156 -15.81 12.52 22.02
CA GLU A 156 -15.84 13.56 23.06
C GLU A 156 -14.76 14.62 22.80
N LEU A 157 -15.20 15.84 22.46
CA LEU A 157 -14.30 16.97 22.15
C LEU A 157 -13.41 17.39 23.32
N SER A 158 -13.87 17.18 24.56
CA SER A 158 -13.11 17.44 25.79
C SER A 158 -11.81 16.63 25.83
N GLU A 159 -11.83 15.39 25.36
CA GLU A 159 -10.66 14.51 25.34
C GLU A 159 -9.65 14.89 24.26
N LEU A 160 -10.12 15.59 23.22
CA LEU A 160 -9.25 16.17 22.20
C LEU A 160 -8.60 17.47 22.68
N GLY A 161 -9.12 18.07 23.75
CA GLY A 161 -8.74 19.40 24.23
C GLY A 161 -9.32 20.52 23.35
N VAL A 162 -10.48 20.29 22.72
CA VAL A 162 -11.10 21.24 21.78
C VAL A 162 -12.45 21.69 22.34
N ALA A 163 -12.68 23.00 22.36
CA ALA A 163 -13.96 23.54 22.76
C ALA A 163 -15.02 23.31 21.67
N PRO A 164 -16.26 22.91 22.02
CA PRO A 164 -17.35 22.83 21.07
C PRO A 164 -17.64 24.21 20.47
N ASP A 165 -17.60 24.30 19.15
CA ASP A 165 -17.76 25.54 18.39
C ASP A 165 -18.45 25.21 17.06
N GLY A 166 -19.77 25.03 17.15
CA GLY A 166 -20.64 24.65 16.06
C GLY A 166 -20.46 23.19 15.60
N ASP A 167 -21.05 22.89 14.45
CA ASP A 167 -20.87 21.60 13.78
C ASP A 167 -19.46 21.48 13.22
N MET A 168 -18.73 20.44 13.63
CA MET A 168 -17.36 20.21 13.21
C MET A 168 -17.11 18.77 12.81
N VAL A 169 -15.97 18.53 12.16
CA VAL A 169 -15.53 17.20 11.74
C VAL A 169 -14.23 16.88 12.45
N VAL A 170 -14.22 15.81 13.25
CA VAL A 170 -12.99 15.27 13.81
C VAL A 170 -12.41 14.26 12.82
N GLN A 171 -11.20 14.54 12.33
CA GLN A 171 -10.47 13.68 11.41
C GLN A 171 -9.24 13.07 12.09
N PHE A 172 -9.25 11.76 12.27
CA PHE A 172 -8.04 11.01 12.60
C PHE A 172 -7.14 10.92 11.35
N THR A 173 -5.90 11.38 11.50
CA THR A 173 -4.93 11.59 10.42
C THR A 173 -3.56 11.02 10.79
N HIS A 174 -2.65 10.99 9.81
CA HIS A 174 -1.24 10.65 9.99
C HIS A 174 -0.38 11.55 9.06
N PRO A 175 0.81 12.01 9.48
CA PRO A 175 1.62 12.96 8.71
C PRO A 175 2.02 12.46 7.31
N LEU A 176 2.17 11.14 7.15
CA LEU A 176 2.52 10.50 5.88
C LEU A 176 1.32 10.06 5.03
N CYS A 177 0.09 10.28 5.50
CA CYS A 177 -1.13 9.85 4.82
C CYS A 177 -1.57 10.90 3.78
N THR A 178 -1.43 10.57 2.49
CA THR A 178 -1.81 11.50 1.41
C THR A 178 -3.33 11.69 1.35
N ASP A 179 -4.10 10.61 1.49
CA ASP A 179 -5.57 10.65 1.50
C ASP A 179 -6.11 11.51 2.64
N CYS A 180 -5.43 11.51 3.79
CA CYS A 180 -5.79 12.34 4.93
C CYS A 180 -5.68 13.83 4.60
N ARG A 181 -4.60 14.25 3.94
CA ARG A 181 -4.43 15.65 3.48
C ARG A 181 -5.45 16.02 2.40
N THR A 182 -5.76 15.10 1.50
CA THR A 182 -6.78 15.30 0.44
C THR A 182 -8.17 15.48 1.04
N LEU A 183 -8.55 14.61 1.98
CA LEU A 183 -9.83 14.70 2.68
C LEU A 183 -9.94 16.00 3.49
N GLU A 184 -8.90 16.36 4.23
CA GLU A 184 -8.86 17.58 5.03
C GLU A 184 -9.08 18.82 4.15
N LYS A 185 -8.36 18.92 3.02
CA LYS A 185 -8.53 20.01 2.06
C LYS A 185 -9.95 20.08 1.51
N ARG A 186 -10.53 18.94 1.12
CA ARG A 186 -11.90 18.87 0.62
C ARG A 186 -12.91 19.37 1.66
N LEU A 187 -12.84 18.84 2.88
CA LEU A 187 -13.74 19.24 3.97
C LEU A 187 -13.63 20.74 4.28
N ARG A 188 -12.40 21.27 4.38
CA ARG A 188 -12.19 22.71 4.60
C ARG A 188 -12.72 23.55 3.43
N SER A 189 -12.59 23.09 2.18
CA SER A 189 -13.12 23.80 1.00
C SER A 189 -14.65 23.79 0.93
N GLU A 190 -15.31 22.80 1.53
CA GLU A 190 -16.77 22.74 1.71
C GLU A 190 -17.25 23.61 2.89
N GLY A 191 -16.36 24.38 3.52
CA GLY A 191 -16.68 25.23 4.68
C GLY A 191 -16.84 24.46 5.99
N ARG A 192 -16.47 23.17 6.04
CA ARG A 192 -16.49 22.38 7.28
C ARG A 192 -15.35 22.80 8.19
N ARG A 193 -15.64 22.93 9.47
CA ARG A 193 -14.63 23.09 10.51
C ARG A 193 -14.00 21.74 10.82
N VAL A 194 -12.71 21.56 10.56
CA VAL A 194 -12.02 20.27 10.72
C VAL A 194 -11.03 20.34 11.88
N VAL A 195 -11.14 19.38 12.80
CA VAL A 195 -10.20 19.14 13.90
C VAL A 195 -9.43 17.86 13.59
N THR A 196 -8.10 17.94 13.47
CA THR A 196 -7.27 16.78 13.14
C THR A 196 -6.67 16.14 14.38
N VAL A 197 -6.77 14.81 14.50
CA VAL A 197 -6.10 14.01 15.52
C VAL A 197 -4.98 13.21 14.86
N ASP A 198 -3.72 13.60 15.10
CA ASP A 198 -2.56 12.89 14.58
C ASP A 198 -2.30 11.61 15.41
N VAL A 199 -2.63 10.46 14.83
CA VAL A 199 -2.52 9.16 15.51
C VAL A 199 -1.07 8.74 15.78
N SER A 200 -0.09 9.36 15.12
CA SER A 200 1.33 9.13 15.41
C SER A 200 1.77 9.79 16.72
N LYS A 201 1.11 10.90 17.09
CA LYS A 201 1.38 11.64 18.33
C LYS A 201 0.47 11.23 19.47
N ARG A 202 -0.76 10.80 19.16
CA ARG A 202 -1.80 10.41 20.12
C ARG A 202 -2.36 9.01 19.85
N PRO A 203 -1.53 7.94 19.87
CA PRO A 203 -1.95 6.58 19.55
C PRO A 203 -2.98 6.02 20.55
N GLU A 204 -3.02 6.54 21.77
CA GLU A 204 -4.01 6.22 22.80
C GLU A 204 -5.43 6.62 22.38
N LEU A 205 -5.61 7.78 21.73
CA LEU A 205 -6.91 8.20 21.22
C LEU A 205 -7.36 7.30 20.07
N ALA A 206 -6.44 6.92 19.17
CA ALA A 206 -6.75 5.97 18.11
C ALA A 206 -7.22 4.61 18.65
N ARG A 207 -6.56 4.09 19.70
CA ARG A 207 -6.98 2.84 20.38
C ARG A 207 -8.33 2.98 21.07
N LYS A 208 -8.52 4.07 21.83
CA LYS A 208 -9.76 4.33 22.57
C LYS A 208 -10.96 4.38 21.64
N TYR A 209 -10.83 5.11 20.53
CA TYR A 209 -11.88 5.29 19.53
C TYR A 209 -11.89 4.17 18.47
N GLY A 210 -11.14 3.08 18.64
CA GLY A 210 -11.14 1.96 17.71
C GLY A 210 -10.73 2.32 16.26
N VAL A 211 -9.94 3.38 16.08
CA VAL A 211 -9.46 3.84 14.78
C VAL A 211 -8.33 2.95 14.32
N ALA A 212 -8.67 1.96 13.50
CA ALA A 212 -7.73 1.01 12.93
C ALA A 212 -7.05 1.52 11.65
N LEU A 213 -7.70 2.45 10.93
CA LEU A 213 -7.25 2.97 9.63
C LEU A 213 -7.48 4.49 9.58
N VAL A 214 -6.60 5.21 8.88
CA VAL A 214 -6.75 6.63 8.57
C VAL A 214 -6.75 6.85 7.04
N PRO A 215 -7.47 7.85 6.53
CA PRO A 215 -8.27 8.82 7.28
C PRO A 215 -9.58 8.22 7.82
N THR A 216 -9.94 8.57 9.05
CA THR A 216 -11.27 8.34 9.62
C THR A 216 -11.83 9.70 10.05
N ALA A 217 -13.00 10.07 9.56
CA ALA A 217 -13.61 11.36 9.85
C ALA A 217 -15.03 11.17 10.40
N VAL A 218 -15.36 11.93 11.45
CA VAL A 218 -16.63 11.86 12.18
C VAL A 218 -17.19 13.26 12.30
N ALA A 219 -18.46 13.45 11.96
CA ALA A 219 -19.15 14.70 12.20
C ALA A 219 -19.60 14.75 13.66
N VAL A 220 -19.29 15.84 14.36
CA VAL A 220 -19.67 16.09 15.74
C VAL A 220 -20.55 17.33 15.75
N ARG A 221 -21.79 17.23 16.26
CA ARG A 221 -22.68 18.39 16.38
C ARG A 221 -22.30 19.22 17.61
N ALA A 222 -22.74 20.49 17.59
CA ALA A 222 -22.51 21.43 18.70
C ALA A 222 -22.93 20.93 20.10
N GLY A 223 -23.81 19.91 20.19
CA GLY A 223 -24.25 19.30 21.44
C GLY A 223 -23.38 18.16 21.98
N GLY A 224 -22.23 17.86 21.37
CA GLY A 224 -21.31 16.81 21.82
C GLY A 224 -21.71 15.38 21.46
N ARG A 225 -22.77 15.21 20.65
CA ARG A 225 -23.25 13.95 20.08
C ARG A 225 -23.20 13.98 18.55
#